data_AF-A0AAD8DZ12-F1
#
_entry.id   AF-A0AAD8DZ12-F1
#
_cell.length_a   1.000
_cell.length_b   1.000
_cell.length_c   1.000
_cell.angle_alpha   90.00
_cell.angle_beta   90.00
_cell.angle_gamma   90.00
#
_symmetry.space_group_name_H-M   'P 1'
#
loop_
_entity.id
_entity.type
_entity.pdbx_description
1 polymer ?
#
loop_
_entity_poly.entity_id
_entity_poly.type
_entity_poly.pdbx_seq_one_letter_code
_entity_poly.pdbx_strand_id
1 'polypeptide(L)'
;MSSRVLLCDLCIVLLCGLSLILAEEKNSITPADDGPKGNCTCGGFPTSAIEPGSLPLLSQNPGLVVKCDDEGAGTCKSLCNALATATKAKGPEVLCNRLKNAKELKLSAFYQVCDKPWTYADITADEALCCEESKVKVCPSAEKNATDTVDAKLAI
;
A
#
# COMPACT_ATOMS: atom_id res chain seq x y z
N MET A 1 8.01 -66.71 21.26
CA MET A 1 7.50 -66.39 19.91
C MET A 1 6.67 -65.12 19.97
N SER A 2 6.95 -64.19 19.07
CA SER A 2 5.98 -63.27 18.45
C SER A 2 5.09 -62.39 19.33
N SER A 3 5.57 -61.20 19.74
CA SER A 3 4.69 -60.08 20.11
C SER A 3 5.39 -58.72 19.98
N ARG A 4 6.72 -58.65 20.16
CA ARG A 4 7.49 -57.41 19.99
C ARG A 4 7.71 -56.99 18.54
N VAL A 5 7.66 -57.93 17.60
CA VAL A 5 7.88 -57.65 16.17
C VAL A 5 6.64 -56.99 15.53
N LEU A 6 5.43 -57.35 15.98
CA LEU A 6 4.17 -56.79 15.48
C LEU A 6 3.94 -55.32 15.87
N LEU A 7 4.44 -54.88 17.03
CA LEU A 7 4.28 -53.48 17.47
C LEU A 7 5.18 -52.51 16.70
N CYS A 8 6.37 -52.95 16.26
CA CYS A 8 7.28 -52.10 15.49
C CYS A 8 6.79 -51.89 14.05
N ASP A 9 6.21 -52.92 13.43
CA ASP A 9 5.65 -52.80 12.07
C ASP A 9 4.43 -51.87 12.02
N LEU A 10 3.55 -51.91 13.04
CA LEU A 10 2.39 -51.01 13.11
C LEU A 10 2.80 -49.54 13.23
N CYS A 11 3.89 -49.26 13.96
CA CYS A 11 4.43 -47.90 14.09
C CYS A 11 5.06 -47.38 12.80
N ILE A 12 5.73 -48.23 12.01
CA ILE A 12 6.34 -47.83 10.74
C ILE A 12 5.26 -47.53 9.69
N VAL A 13 4.17 -48.31 9.65
CA VAL A 13 3.04 -48.04 8.76
C VAL A 13 2.31 -46.74 9.17
N LEU A 14 2.13 -46.48 10.46
CA LEU A 14 1.56 -45.20 10.93
C LEU A 14 2.45 -44.00 10.61
N LEU A 15 3.77 -44.11 10.80
CA LEU A 15 4.71 -43.00 10.57
C LEU A 15 4.97 -42.76 9.06
N CYS A 16 4.98 -43.79 8.23
CA CYS A 16 5.12 -43.63 6.77
C CYS A 16 3.80 -43.21 6.09
N GLY A 17 2.64 -43.57 6.64
CA GLY A 17 1.33 -43.18 6.10
C GLY A 17 1.02 -41.69 6.22
N LEU A 18 1.59 -40.99 7.21
CA LEU A 18 1.46 -39.54 7.34
C LEU A 18 2.34 -38.74 6.36
N SER A 19 3.41 -39.34 5.83
CA SER A 19 4.33 -38.66 4.90
C SER A 19 3.84 -38.59 3.44
N LEU A 20 2.78 -39.34 3.10
CA LEU A 20 2.22 -39.41 1.74
C LEU A 20 1.07 -38.41 1.47
N ILE A 21 0.69 -37.57 2.43
CA ILE A 21 -0.32 -36.48 2.26
C ILE A 21 0.36 -35.09 2.15
N LEU A 22 1.65 -35.03 1.80
CA LEU A 22 2.39 -33.76 1.60
C LEU A 22 3.02 -33.67 0.20
N ALA A 23 2.37 -34.28 -0.79
CA ALA A 23 2.72 -34.16 -2.21
C ALA A 23 1.64 -33.37 -2.96
N GLU A 24 1.54 -32.08 -2.67
CA GLU A 24 1.31 -31.03 -3.67
C GLU A 24 1.60 -29.66 -3.01
N GLU A 25 2.88 -29.32 -2.83
CA GLU A 25 3.26 -27.90 -2.75
C GLU A 25 3.17 -27.34 -4.17
N LYS A 26 1.95 -27.14 -4.64
CA LYS A 26 1.71 -26.13 -5.65
C LYS A 26 1.84 -24.83 -4.89
N ASN A 27 2.97 -24.15 -5.11
CA ASN A 27 3.19 -22.75 -4.76
C ASN A 27 2.17 -21.87 -5.50
N SER A 28 0.90 -22.03 -5.15
CA SER A 28 -0.14 -21.06 -5.37
C SER A 28 0.11 -20.01 -4.30
N ILE A 29 0.76 -18.92 -4.73
CA ILE A 29 0.55 -17.61 -4.12
C ILE A 29 -0.97 -17.48 -4.01
N THR A 30 -1.51 -17.78 -2.84
CA THR A 30 -2.85 -17.35 -2.49
C THR A 30 -2.76 -15.83 -2.63
N PRO A 31 -3.55 -15.18 -3.50
CA PRO A 31 -3.76 -13.76 -3.29
C PRO A 31 -4.17 -13.64 -1.83
N ALA A 32 -3.57 -12.69 -1.11
CA ALA A 32 -4.06 -12.31 0.20
C ALA A 32 -5.58 -12.32 0.12
N ASP A 33 -6.23 -13.07 1.01
CA ASP A 33 -7.68 -13.11 1.11
C ASP A 33 -8.12 -11.68 1.36
N ASP A 34 -8.38 -10.96 0.26
CA ASP A 34 -8.96 -9.63 0.25
C ASP A 34 -10.34 -9.88 0.85
N GLY A 35 -10.44 -9.67 2.16
CA GLY A 35 -11.70 -9.64 2.89
C GLY A 35 -12.75 -8.85 2.09
N PRO A 36 -14.04 -9.04 2.38
CA PRO A 36 -15.15 -8.70 1.49
C PRO A 36 -14.83 -7.53 0.55
N LYS A 37 -14.67 -7.82 -0.75
CA LYS A 37 -14.23 -6.84 -1.76
C LYS A 37 -15.14 -5.61 -1.72
N GLY A 38 -14.68 -4.59 -1.01
CA GLY A 38 -15.35 -3.31 -0.89
C GLY A 38 -15.40 -2.61 -2.24
N ASN A 39 -16.44 -1.81 -2.44
CA ASN A 39 -16.60 -0.97 -3.62
C ASN A 39 -16.01 0.44 -3.41
N CYS A 40 -15.20 0.65 -2.38
CA CYS A 40 -14.38 1.84 -2.17
C CYS A 40 -12.91 1.50 -2.40
N THR A 41 -12.24 2.28 -3.25
CA THR A 41 -10.82 2.14 -3.58
C THR A 41 -10.10 3.47 -3.36
N CYS A 42 -8.91 3.43 -2.76
CA CYS A 42 -8.05 4.59 -2.58
C CYS A 42 -6.85 4.51 -3.53
N GLY A 43 -6.60 5.60 -4.26
CA GLY A 43 -5.54 5.71 -5.25
C GLY A 43 -4.56 6.83 -4.92
N GLY A 44 -3.28 6.66 -5.24
CA GLY A 44 -2.27 7.71 -5.15
C GLY A 44 -1.77 8.11 -6.54
N PHE A 45 -1.89 9.39 -6.89
CA PHE A 45 -1.49 9.95 -8.17
C PHE A 45 -0.37 10.99 -8.00
N PRO A 46 0.46 11.25 -9.03
CA PRO A 46 1.56 12.22 -8.94
C PRO A 46 1.10 13.69 -8.91
N THR A 47 -0.18 13.95 -9.18
CA THR A 47 -0.77 15.29 -9.30
C THR A 47 -2.21 15.28 -8.78
N SER A 48 -2.74 16.44 -8.39
CA SER A 48 -4.14 16.61 -7.95
C SER A 48 -5.13 16.75 -9.12
N ALA A 49 -4.64 16.90 -10.34
CA ALA A 49 -5.42 16.86 -11.57
C ALA A 49 -4.91 15.71 -12.44
N ILE A 50 -5.83 14.84 -12.87
CA ILE A 50 -5.51 13.64 -13.66
C ILE A 50 -6.30 13.66 -14.96
N GLU A 51 -5.71 13.10 -16.01
CA GLU A 51 -6.43 12.91 -17.28
C GLU A 51 -7.37 11.69 -17.18
N PRO A 52 -8.50 11.70 -17.90
CA PRO A 52 -9.38 10.53 -17.98
C PRO A 52 -8.61 9.27 -18.41
N GLY A 53 -8.78 8.18 -17.66
CA GLY A 53 -8.08 6.92 -17.93
C GLY A 53 -6.68 6.80 -17.29
N SER A 54 -6.21 7.83 -16.58
CA SER A 54 -4.98 7.73 -15.78
C SER A 54 -5.11 6.64 -14.71
N LEU A 55 -4.05 5.85 -14.53
CA LEU A 55 -3.96 4.84 -13.48
C LEU A 55 -3.13 5.37 -12.30
N PRO A 56 -3.49 4.98 -11.05
CA PRO A 56 -2.75 5.43 -9.89
C PRO A 56 -1.40 4.70 -9.76
N LEU A 57 -0.44 5.36 -9.12
CA LEU A 57 0.85 4.78 -8.74
C LEU A 57 0.70 3.71 -7.64
N LEU A 58 -0.29 3.92 -6.75
CA LEU A 58 -0.76 2.89 -5.82
C LEU A 58 -2.28 2.83 -5.81
N SER A 59 -2.82 1.62 -5.73
CA SER A 59 -4.24 1.39 -5.49
C SER A 59 -4.40 0.47 -4.29
N GLN A 60 -5.32 0.79 -3.40
CA GLN A 60 -5.65 0.00 -2.20
C GLN A 60 -7.17 -0.14 -2.08
N ASN A 61 -7.64 -1.37 -1.88
CA ASN A 61 -9.04 -1.69 -1.65
C ASN A 61 -9.22 -2.08 -0.17
N PRO A 62 -9.56 -1.14 0.72
CA PRO A 62 -9.67 -1.41 2.16
C PRO A 62 -10.88 -2.27 2.57
N GLY A 63 -11.58 -2.93 1.63
CA GLY A 63 -12.73 -3.79 1.92
C GLY A 63 -14.01 -3.06 2.36
N LEU A 64 -14.03 -1.71 2.31
CA LEU A 64 -15.22 -0.94 2.71
C LEU A 64 -16.31 -1.00 1.63
N VAL A 65 -17.50 -1.47 2.02
CA VAL A 65 -18.72 -1.39 1.21
C VAL A 65 -19.47 -0.10 1.54
N VAL A 66 -19.72 0.72 0.53
CA VAL A 66 -20.48 1.97 0.61
C VAL A 66 -21.63 1.97 -0.41
N LYS A 67 -22.58 2.88 -0.26
CA LYS A 67 -23.58 3.15 -1.31
C LYS A 67 -22.90 3.84 -2.51
N CYS A 68 -23.43 3.65 -3.73
CA CYS A 68 -22.93 4.33 -4.93
C CYS A 68 -23.51 5.76 -5.11
N ASP A 69 -23.75 6.47 -4.01
CA ASP A 69 -24.29 7.83 -3.94
C ASP A 69 -23.29 8.80 -3.30
N ASP A 70 -23.70 10.05 -3.07
CA ASP A 70 -22.83 11.09 -2.54
C ASP A 70 -22.45 10.85 -1.06
N GLU A 71 -23.32 10.18 -0.29
CA GLU A 71 -23.04 9.78 1.09
C GLU A 71 -21.91 8.74 1.13
N GLY A 72 -22.00 7.72 0.26
CA GLY A 72 -20.96 6.71 0.11
C GLY A 72 -19.65 7.28 -0.45
N ALA A 73 -19.73 8.24 -1.37
CA ALA A 73 -18.56 8.97 -1.87
C ALA A 73 -17.87 9.77 -0.75
N GLY A 74 -18.62 10.47 0.09
CA GLY A 74 -18.08 11.19 1.25
C GLY A 74 -17.43 10.26 2.27
N THR A 75 -18.01 9.09 2.49
CA THR A 75 -17.45 8.06 3.38
C THR A 75 -16.13 7.49 2.83
N CYS A 76 -16.10 7.12 1.55
CA CYS A 76 -14.90 6.60 0.90
C CYS A 76 -13.77 7.65 0.86
N LYS A 77 -14.11 8.90 0.54
CA LYS A 77 -13.18 10.04 0.61
C LYS A 77 -12.55 10.18 2.00
N SER A 78 -13.38 10.13 3.06
CA SER A 78 -12.92 10.25 4.45
C SER A 78 -11.97 9.11 4.82
N LEU A 79 -12.26 7.88 4.38
CA LEU A 79 -11.38 6.74 4.58
C LEU A 79 -10.04 6.92 3.87
N CYS A 80 -10.04 7.33 2.60
CA CYS A 80 -8.81 7.53 1.85
C CYS A 80 -7.96 8.66 2.44
N ASN A 81 -8.58 9.73 2.95
CA ASN A 81 -7.89 10.78 3.69
C ASN A 81 -7.27 10.26 4.98
N ALA A 82 -7.98 9.43 5.73
CA ALA A 82 -7.47 8.82 6.96
C ALA A 82 -6.27 7.91 6.66
N LEU A 83 -6.33 7.10 5.61
CA LEU A 83 -5.21 6.25 5.17
C LEU A 83 -4.01 7.08 4.72
N ALA A 84 -4.22 8.10 3.90
CA ALA A 84 -3.16 9.02 3.47
C ALA A 84 -2.50 9.72 4.68
N THR A 85 -3.30 10.14 5.65
CA THR A 85 -2.80 10.79 6.87
C THR A 85 -2.02 9.81 7.77
N ALA A 86 -2.57 8.63 8.01
CA ALA A 86 -1.95 7.60 8.84
C ALA A 86 -0.59 7.13 8.27
N THR A 87 -0.47 7.14 6.94
CA THR A 87 0.75 6.75 6.25
C THR A 87 1.77 7.86 6.14
N LYS A 88 1.52 9.11 6.56
CA LYS A 88 2.52 10.20 6.45
C LYS A 88 3.89 9.85 7.04
N ALA A 89 3.91 9.14 8.19
CA ALA A 89 5.15 8.83 8.89
C ALA A 89 6.02 7.75 8.22
N LYS A 90 5.40 6.68 7.67
CA LYS A 90 6.12 5.55 7.04
C LYS A 90 5.92 5.44 5.53
N GLY A 91 5.06 6.27 4.99
CA GLY A 91 4.68 6.33 3.59
C GLY A 91 5.87 6.55 2.67
N PRO A 92 6.76 7.52 2.94
CA PRO A 92 7.96 7.73 2.12
C PRO A 92 8.79 6.46 1.91
N GLU A 93 9.08 5.71 2.98
CA GLU A 93 9.86 4.47 2.91
C GLU A 93 9.14 3.38 2.12
N VAL A 94 7.84 3.18 2.39
CA VAL A 94 7.02 2.19 1.68
C VAL A 94 6.91 2.53 0.19
N LEU A 95 6.73 3.81 -0.13
CA LEU A 95 6.63 4.29 -1.50
C LEU A 95 7.95 4.17 -2.25
N CYS A 96 9.09 4.52 -1.64
CA CYS A 96 10.39 4.35 -2.28
C CYS A 96 10.73 2.89 -2.52
N ASN A 97 10.40 1.98 -1.60
CA ASN A 97 10.57 0.55 -1.83
C ASN A 97 9.76 0.04 -3.03
N ARG A 98 8.58 0.63 -3.28
CA ARG A 98 7.73 0.26 -4.42
C ARG A 98 8.17 0.90 -5.74
N LEU A 99 8.50 2.20 -5.71
CA LEU A 99 8.82 3.00 -6.91
C LEU A 99 10.27 2.88 -7.35
N LYS A 100 11.18 2.49 -6.43
CA LYS A 100 12.65 2.47 -6.56
C LYS A 100 13.27 3.85 -6.74
N ASN A 101 12.85 4.60 -7.75
CA ASN A 101 13.34 5.94 -8.04
C ASN A 101 12.17 6.89 -8.26
N ALA A 102 12.24 8.07 -7.66
CA ALA A 102 11.26 9.13 -7.80
C ALA A 102 11.96 10.47 -7.62
N LYS A 103 11.58 11.47 -8.40
CA LYS A 103 12.13 12.81 -8.31
C LYS A 103 10.98 13.80 -8.10
N GLU A 104 11.02 14.51 -6.99
CA GLU A 104 10.06 15.58 -6.67
C GLU A 104 8.59 15.11 -6.74
N LEU A 105 8.31 13.89 -6.29
CA LEU A 105 6.97 13.31 -6.39
C LEU A 105 6.05 13.86 -5.29
N LYS A 106 5.02 14.62 -5.67
CA LYS A 106 3.96 15.06 -4.76
C LYS A 106 2.71 14.19 -4.90
N LEU A 107 2.65 13.16 -4.08
CA LEU A 107 1.54 12.21 -4.13
C LEU A 107 0.23 12.87 -3.66
N SER A 108 -0.80 12.73 -4.48
CA SER A 108 -2.16 13.21 -4.22
C SER A 108 -3.10 12.01 -4.06
N ALA A 109 -3.94 12.01 -3.04
CA ALA A 109 -4.87 10.92 -2.82
C ALA A 109 -6.16 11.15 -3.63
N PHE A 110 -6.66 10.06 -4.18
CA PHE A 110 -7.90 9.97 -4.91
C PHE A 110 -8.71 8.82 -4.35
N TYR A 111 -10.01 8.86 -4.58
CA TYR A 111 -10.91 7.77 -4.27
C TYR A 111 -11.72 7.38 -5.51
N GLN A 112 -12.11 6.13 -5.56
CA GLN A 112 -13.02 5.58 -6.53
C GLN A 112 -14.10 4.80 -5.78
N VAL A 113 -15.37 5.09 -6.10
CA VAL A 113 -16.51 4.38 -5.53
C VAL A 113 -17.27 3.71 -6.65
N CYS A 114 -17.48 2.40 -6.53
CA CYS A 114 -18.07 1.56 -7.57
C CYS A 114 -17.27 1.77 -8.89
N ASP A 115 -17.94 1.79 -10.04
CA ASP A 115 -17.29 2.00 -11.33
C ASP A 115 -17.22 3.47 -11.76
N LYS A 116 -17.32 4.41 -10.81
CA LYS A 116 -17.22 5.85 -11.11
C LYS A 116 -15.77 6.26 -11.40
N PRO A 117 -15.52 7.42 -12.03
CA PRO A 117 -14.18 7.94 -12.22
C PRO A 117 -13.47 8.24 -10.89
N TRP A 118 -12.14 8.20 -10.92
CA TRP A 118 -11.30 8.68 -9.83
C TRP A 118 -11.61 10.14 -9.49
N THR A 119 -11.79 10.42 -8.21
CA THR A 119 -12.07 11.76 -7.69
C THR A 119 -11.02 12.16 -6.67
N TYR A 120 -10.54 13.39 -6.71
CA TYR A 120 -9.55 13.90 -5.78
C TYR A 120 -10.11 13.89 -4.35
N ALA A 121 -9.31 13.41 -3.39
CA ALA A 121 -9.72 13.27 -2.00
C ALA A 121 -9.49 14.54 -1.17
N ASP A 122 -9.01 15.62 -1.76
CA ASP A 122 -8.61 16.88 -1.09
C ASP A 122 -7.37 16.77 -0.20
N ILE A 123 -6.49 15.80 -0.48
CA ILE A 123 -5.19 15.71 0.18
C ILE A 123 -4.07 15.46 -0.83
N THR A 124 -3.02 16.25 -0.69
CA THR A 124 -1.75 16.09 -1.38
C THR A 124 -0.64 16.14 -0.34
N ALA A 125 0.42 15.36 -0.55
CA ALA A 125 1.59 15.38 0.31
C ALA A 125 2.18 16.79 0.36
N ASP A 126 2.43 17.25 1.58
CA ASP A 126 2.97 18.58 1.85
C ASP A 126 4.39 18.71 1.27
N GLU A 127 5.20 17.69 1.52
CA GLU A 127 6.57 17.55 1.04
C GLU A 127 6.64 16.64 -0.19
N ALA A 128 7.58 16.94 -1.08
CA ALA A 128 7.87 16.10 -2.22
C ALA A 128 8.70 14.88 -1.80
N LEU A 129 8.43 13.73 -2.40
CA LEU A 129 9.18 12.49 -2.20
C LEU A 129 10.27 12.35 -3.26
N CYS A 130 11.50 12.14 -2.80
CA CYS A 130 12.62 11.75 -3.64
C CYS A 130 13.12 10.37 -3.20
N CYS A 131 13.24 9.48 -4.19
CA CYS A 131 13.72 8.12 -4.00
C CYS A 131 14.91 7.87 -4.91
N GLU A 132 15.93 7.24 -4.39
CA GLU A 132 17.06 6.73 -5.17
C GLU A 132 17.44 5.36 -4.60
N GLU A 133 17.48 4.34 -5.46
CA GLU A 133 17.79 2.95 -5.06
C GLU A 133 16.89 2.45 -3.91
N SER A 134 15.59 2.72 -4.00
CA SER A 134 14.57 2.37 -3.01
C SER A 134 14.69 3.07 -1.66
N LYS A 135 15.60 4.03 -1.49
CA LYS A 135 15.77 4.80 -0.26
C LYS A 135 15.22 6.21 -0.41
N VAL A 136 14.63 6.73 0.66
CA VAL A 136 14.20 8.12 0.76
C VAL A 136 15.44 9.02 0.81
N LYS A 137 15.43 10.09 0.01
CA LYS A 137 16.44 11.16 0.04
C LYS A 137 15.75 12.53 0.13
N VAL A 138 16.52 13.53 0.55
CA VAL A 138 16.06 14.92 0.56
C VAL A 138 15.88 15.39 -0.88
N CYS A 139 14.74 16.02 -1.16
CA CYS A 139 14.50 16.62 -2.48
C CYS A 139 15.22 17.96 -2.64
N PRO A 140 15.75 18.27 -3.85
CA PRO A 140 16.37 19.57 -4.14
C PRO A 140 15.48 20.78 -3.84
N SER A 141 14.16 20.64 -3.93
CA SER A 141 13.19 21.67 -3.58
C SER A 141 13.19 22.04 -2.09
N ALA A 142 13.56 21.11 -1.19
CA ALA A 142 13.63 21.35 0.24
C ALA A 142 14.91 22.10 0.66
N GLU A 143 16.00 21.94 -0.08
CA GLU A 143 17.30 22.57 0.23
C GLU A 143 17.28 24.10 0.03
N LYS A 144 16.42 24.61 -0.85
CA LYS A 144 16.36 26.05 -1.18
C LYS A 144 15.73 26.91 -0.08
N ASN A 145 14.92 26.33 0.80
CA ASN A 145 14.23 27.08 1.86
C ASN A 145 15.12 27.34 3.10
N ALA A 146 16.28 26.70 3.21
CA ALA A 146 17.17 26.83 4.37
C ALA A 146 18.15 28.01 4.28
N THR A 147 18.35 28.59 3.09
CA THR A 147 19.35 29.66 2.88
C THR A 147 18.76 31.07 3.05
N ASP A 148 17.44 31.23 3.06
CA ASP A 148 16.79 32.56 3.12
C ASP A 148 16.54 33.11 4.54
N THR A 149 16.97 32.43 5.61
CA THR A 149 16.73 32.87 7.01
C THR A 149 17.94 33.40 7.77
N VAL A 150 19.13 33.49 7.15
CA VAL A 150 20.34 33.98 7.83
C VAL A 150 20.67 35.47 7.62
N ASP A 151 20.07 36.15 6.64
CA ASP A 151 20.46 37.53 6.27
C ASP A 151 19.47 38.63 6.69
N ALA A 152 18.62 38.41 7.69
CA ALA A 152 17.67 39.43 8.21
C ALA A 152 17.91 39.84 9.67
N LYS A 153 19.10 39.56 10.24
CA LYS A 153 19.45 39.98 11.60
C LYS A 153 20.88 40.53 11.71
N LEU A 154 21.23 41.54 10.89
CA LEU A 154 22.32 42.46 11.20
C LEU A 154 22.11 43.81 10.48
N ALA A 155 21.08 44.55 10.89
CA ALA A 155 20.93 45.96 10.52
C ALA A 155 20.06 46.69 11.56
N ILE A 156 20.56 46.81 12.80
CA ILE A 156 20.29 47.94 13.72
C ILE A 156 21.56 48.16 14.54
#